data_AF-A0A0H4WIK0-F1
#
_entry.id   AF-A0A0H4WIK0-F1
#
_cell.length_a   1.000
_cell.length_b   1.000
_cell.length_c   1.000
_cell.angle_alpha   90.00
_cell.angle_beta   90.00
_cell.angle_gamma   90.00
#
_symmetry.space_group_name_H-M   'P 1'
#
loop_
_entity.id
_entity.type
_entity.pdbx_description
1 polymer ?
#
loop_
_entity_poly.entity_id
_entity_poly.type
_entity_poly.pdbx_seq_one_letter_code
_entity_poly.pdbx_strand_id
1 'polypeptide(L)'
;MARKHHAPGDAEVAIRDTVIPALERLRESLRGQPYLLGHFSYADITAALMLQCVRPVDDSHLPLGPGTREVWSDAALAERFPDLLAWRDGLYAKHRRP
;
A
#
# COMPACT_ATOMS: atom_id res chain seq x y z
N MET A 1 -14.63 24.70 -18.58
CA MET A 1 -14.95 23.52 -17.72
C MET A 1 -13.84 22.51 -17.86
N ALA A 2 -13.09 22.22 -16.78
CA ALA A 2 -12.03 21.22 -16.79
C ALA A 2 -12.65 19.81 -16.90
N ARG A 3 -12.21 19.03 -17.89
CA ARG A 3 -12.70 17.67 -18.16
C ARG A 3 -12.01 16.71 -17.17
N LYS A 4 -12.66 16.46 -16.04
CA LYS A 4 -12.16 15.69 -14.87
C LYS A 4 -11.77 14.21 -15.11
N HIS A 5 -11.97 13.67 -16.31
CA HIS A 5 -11.82 12.22 -16.60
C HIS A 5 -11.13 11.91 -17.94
N HIS A 6 -10.09 12.66 -18.30
CA HIS A 6 -9.17 12.15 -19.31
C HIS A 6 -8.09 11.36 -18.59
N ALA A 7 -8.31 10.07 -18.38
CA ALA A 7 -7.23 9.15 -18.07
C ALA A 7 -6.51 8.89 -19.39
N PRO A 8 -5.30 9.41 -19.60
CA PRO A 8 -4.56 9.12 -20.82
C PRO A 8 -4.27 7.60 -20.86
N GLY A 9 -4.22 7.01 -22.07
CA GLY A 9 -4.05 5.56 -22.26
C GLY A 9 -2.73 5.00 -21.74
N ASP A 10 -1.82 5.88 -21.29
CA ASP A 10 -0.52 5.59 -20.68
C ASP A 10 -0.53 5.71 -19.14
N ALA A 11 -1.67 6.07 -18.53
CA ALA A 11 -1.75 6.34 -17.10
C ALA A 11 -1.34 5.12 -16.26
N GLU A 12 -1.69 3.92 -16.70
CA GLU A 12 -1.35 2.67 -16.00
C GLU A 12 0.16 2.39 -16.02
N VAL A 13 0.82 2.70 -17.15
CA VAL A 13 2.28 2.61 -17.28
C VAL A 13 2.97 3.69 -16.43
N ALA A 14 2.50 4.93 -16.51
CA ALA A 14 3.05 6.04 -15.73
C ALA A 14 2.87 5.85 -14.21
N ILE A 15 1.73 5.27 -13.79
CA ILE A 15 1.48 4.86 -12.41
C ILE A 15 2.49 3.80 -12.01
N ARG A 16 2.69 2.77 -12.83
CA ARG A 16 3.65 1.70 -12.54
C ARG A 16 5.09 2.21 -12.42
N ASP A 17 5.50 3.11 -13.31
CA ASP A 17 6.82 3.75 -13.30
C ASP A 17 7.06 4.63 -12.07
N THR A 18 5.99 5.05 -11.39
CA THR A 18 6.08 5.84 -10.16
C THR A 18 5.95 4.97 -8.90
N VAL A 19 4.99 4.04 -8.88
CA VAL A 19 4.65 3.22 -7.71
C VAL A 19 5.76 2.24 -7.39
N ILE A 20 6.30 1.53 -8.38
CA ILE A 20 7.34 0.51 -8.13
C ILE A 20 8.58 1.14 -7.50
N PRO A 21 9.19 2.22 -8.05
CA PRO A 21 10.33 2.85 -7.40
C PRO A 21 10.05 3.43 -6.02
N ALA A 22 8.82 3.88 -5.75
CA ALA A 22 8.43 4.36 -4.43
C ALA A 22 8.36 3.21 -3.41
N LEU A 23 7.81 2.05 -3.79
CA LEU A 23 7.74 0.87 -2.94
C LEU A 23 9.12 0.24 -2.69
N GLU A 24 10.01 0.21 -3.68
CA GLU A 24 11.42 -0.22 -3.46
C GLU A 24 12.14 0.72 -2.48
N ARG A 25 11.95 2.04 -2.62
CA ARG A 25 12.50 3.02 -1.65
C ARG A 25 11.95 2.82 -0.23
N LEU A 26 10.67 2.46 -0.10
CA LEU A 26 10.09 2.12 1.20
C LEU A 26 10.75 0.87 1.79
N ARG A 27 10.88 -0.20 1.00
CA ARG A 27 11.55 -1.45 1.39
C ARG A 27 13.00 -1.20 1.84
N GLU A 28 13.76 -0.42 1.08
CA GLU A 28 15.12 -0.01 1.40
C GLU A 28 15.21 0.86 2.66
N SER A 29 14.22 1.71 2.89
CA SER A 29 14.16 2.56 4.09
C SER A 29 13.87 1.74 5.35
N LEU A 30 13.01 0.72 5.23
CA LEU A 30 12.71 -0.20 6.33
C LEU A 30 13.94 -1.04 6.70
N ARG A 31 14.73 -1.53 5.74
CA ARG A 31 15.88 -2.43 6.01
C ARG A 31 15.51 -3.62 6.92
N GLY A 32 14.28 -4.11 6.80
CA GLY A 32 13.71 -5.16 7.66
C GLY A 32 13.42 -4.75 9.11
N GLN A 33 13.55 -3.47 9.46
CA GLN A 33 13.20 -2.94 10.78
C GLN A 33 11.68 -2.86 10.96
N PRO A 34 11.18 -2.95 12.20
CA PRO A 34 9.75 -2.85 12.48
C PRO A 34 9.17 -1.45 12.19
N TYR A 35 9.99 -0.39 12.26
CA TYR A 35 9.58 0.99 12.04
C TYR A 35 10.61 1.78 11.24
N LEU A 36 10.15 2.78 10.48
CA LEU A 36 10.97 3.63 9.62
C LEU A 36 11.94 4.53 10.40
N LEU A 37 11.53 5.02 11.57
CA LEU A 37 12.31 5.95 12.39
C LEU A 37 12.77 5.32 13.71
N GLY A 38 12.82 3.98 13.78
CA GLY A 38 13.21 3.22 14.97
C GLY A 38 12.14 3.14 16.08
N HIS A 39 11.08 3.96 16.01
CA HIS A 39 9.90 3.88 16.84
C HIS A 39 8.63 4.04 15.99
N PHE A 40 7.49 3.57 16.49
CA PHE A 40 6.22 3.75 15.80
C PHE A 40 5.91 5.24 15.68
N SER A 41 5.60 5.68 14.47
CA SER A 41 5.51 7.08 14.13
C SER A 41 4.48 7.32 13.03
N TYR A 42 4.21 8.59 12.75
CA TYR A 42 3.38 8.99 11.63
C TYR A 42 3.89 8.49 10.28
N ALA A 43 5.21 8.32 10.13
CA ALA A 43 5.80 7.79 8.90
C ALA A 43 5.35 6.34 8.63
N ASP A 44 5.23 5.52 9.67
CA ASP A 44 4.77 4.14 9.55
C ASP A 44 3.28 4.09 9.17
N ILE A 45 2.47 4.99 9.76
CA ILE A 45 1.04 5.09 9.47
C ILE A 45 0.80 5.48 8.01
N THR A 46 1.51 6.51 7.51
CA THR A 46 1.32 6.99 6.14
C THR A 46 1.84 5.98 5.11
N ALA A 47 2.99 5.35 5.37
CA ALA A 47 3.51 4.29 4.50
C ALA A 47 2.58 3.06 4.49
N ALA A 48 2.05 2.65 5.65
CA ALA A 48 1.04 1.60 5.76
C ALA A 48 -0.24 1.94 4.99
N LEU A 49 -0.69 3.19 5.05
CA LEU A 49 -1.87 3.66 4.31
C LEU A 49 -1.64 3.62 2.80
N MET A 50 -0.46 4.00 2.31
CA MET A 50 -0.16 3.93 0.87
C MET A 50 -0.27 2.50 0.34
N LEU A 51 0.13 1.49 1.11
CA LEU A 51 0.03 0.08 0.72
C LEU A 51 -1.40 -0.42 0.54
N GLN A 52 -2.43 0.35 0.92
CA GLN A 52 -3.82 0.02 0.61
C GLN A 52 -4.11 0.01 -0.90
N CYS A 53 -3.36 0.76 -1.72
CA CYS A 53 -3.52 0.72 -3.18
C CYS A 53 -2.94 -0.54 -3.83
N VAL A 54 -2.08 -1.27 -3.10
CA VAL A 54 -1.51 -2.54 -3.56
C VAL A 54 -2.49 -3.67 -3.24
N ARG A 55 -2.94 -3.75 -1.99
CA ARG A 55 -3.95 -4.71 -1.54
C ARG A 55 -4.54 -4.20 -0.23
N PRO A 56 -5.86 -4.11 -0.04
CA PRO A 56 -6.41 -3.63 1.22
C PRO A 56 -6.05 -4.56 2.39
N VAL A 57 -5.89 -4.00 3.60
CA VAL A 57 -5.84 -4.78 4.85
C VAL A 57 -7.06 -5.69 5.03
N ASP A 58 -6.95 -6.60 6.00
CA ASP A 58 -8.00 -7.52 6.41
C ASP A 58 -9.35 -6.83 6.70
N ASP A 59 -10.45 -7.54 6.44
CA ASP A 59 -11.81 -7.03 6.62
C ASP A 59 -12.13 -6.62 8.07
N SER A 60 -11.44 -7.20 9.06
CA SER A 60 -11.57 -6.77 10.47
C SER A 60 -11.18 -5.31 10.71
N HIS A 61 -10.37 -4.72 9.82
CA HIS A 61 -9.93 -3.33 9.90
C HIS A 61 -10.54 -2.42 8.83
N LEU A 62 -10.91 -3.00 7.68
CA LEU A 62 -11.56 -2.30 6.58
C LEU A 62 -12.52 -3.26 5.86
N PRO A 63 -13.80 -3.32 6.27
CA PRO A 63 -14.79 -4.17 5.62
C PRO A 63 -15.03 -3.70 4.18
N LEU A 64 -14.67 -4.53 3.19
CA LEU A 64 -14.93 -4.27 1.78
C LEU A 64 -15.72 -5.42 1.16
N GLY A 65 -16.67 -5.10 0.28
CA GLY A 65 -17.32 -6.13 -0.54
C GLY A 65 -16.30 -6.80 -1.49
N PRO A 66 -16.54 -8.06 -1.91
CA PRO A 66 -15.58 -8.82 -2.69
C PRO A 66 -15.19 -8.14 -4.00
N GLY A 67 -16.15 -7.56 -4.73
CA GLY A 67 -15.86 -6.83 -5.97
C GLY A 67 -15.06 -5.53 -5.74
N THR A 68 -15.30 -4.81 -4.65
CA THR A 68 -14.49 -3.63 -4.31
C THR A 68 -13.07 -4.04 -3.94
N ARG A 69 -12.91 -5.10 -3.15
CA ARG A 69 -11.60 -5.62 -2.76
C ARG A 69 -10.79 -6.11 -3.96
N GLU A 70 -11.44 -6.78 -4.91
CA GLU A 70 -10.84 -7.20 -6.17
C GLU A 70 -10.31 -5.99 -6.97
N VAL A 71 -11.16 -4.98 -7.21
CA VAL A 71 -10.78 -3.78 -8.00
C VAL A 71 -9.75 -2.90 -7.27
N TRP A 72 -9.70 -2.95 -5.94
CA TRP A 72 -8.73 -2.22 -5.12
C TRP A 72 -7.45 -3.00 -4.83
N SER A 73 -7.23 -4.13 -5.52
CA SER A 73 -6.02 -4.92 -5.39
C SER A 73 -5.28 -5.00 -6.73
N ASP A 74 -3.97 -4.79 -6.69
CA ASP A 74 -3.07 -5.07 -7.81
C ASP A 74 -2.30 -6.36 -7.50
N ALA A 75 -2.66 -7.44 -8.18
CA ALA A 75 -2.07 -8.76 -7.94
C ALA A 75 -0.56 -8.79 -8.24
N ALA A 76 -0.10 -8.08 -9.27
CA ALA A 76 1.31 -8.06 -9.66
C ALA A 76 2.17 -7.29 -8.65
N LEU A 77 1.66 -6.17 -8.12
CA LEU A 77 2.33 -5.45 -7.04
C LEU A 77 2.31 -6.24 -5.73
N ALA A 78 1.19 -6.91 -5.41
CA ALA A 78 1.10 -7.72 -4.20
C ALA A 78 2.06 -8.92 -4.23
N GLU A 79 2.25 -9.55 -5.39
CA GLU A 79 3.23 -10.62 -5.59
C GLU A 79 4.67 -10.11 -5.52
N ARG A 80 4.93 -8.88 -6.00
CA ARG A 80 6.26 -8.28 -5.98
C ARG A 80 6.68 -7.76 -4.59
N PHE A 81 5.73 -7.30 -3.78
CA PHE A 81 5.96 -6.67 -2.47
C PHE A 81 5.26 -7.37 -1.29
N PRO A 82 5.36 -8.69 -1.13
CA PRO A 82 4.67 -9.42 -0.07
C PRO A 82 5.22 -9.08 1.33
N ASP A 83 6.51 -8.74 1.41
CA ASP A 83 7.20 -8.30 2.61
C ASP A 83 6.67 -6.96 3.14
N LEU A 84 6.38 -6.00 2.25
CA LEU A 84 5.79 -4.71 2.65
C LEU A 84 4.36 -4.89 3.16
N LEU A 85 3.59 -5.78 2.54
CA LEU A 85 2.24 -6.11 3.02
C LEU A 85 2.29 -6.80 4.38
N ALA A 86 3.21 -7.76 4.58
CA ALA A 86 3.42 -8.41 5.86
C ALA A 86 3.86 -7.42 6.96
N TRP A 87 4.76 -6.48 6.63
CA TRP A 87 5.17 -5.41 7.54
C TRP A 87 3.97 -4.56 7.97
N ARG A 88 3.14 -4.11 7.02
CA ARG A 88 1.92 -3.34 7.31
C ARG A 88 0.96 -4.12 8.19
N ASP A 89 0.69 -5.38 7.85
CA ASP A 89 -0.25 -6.21 8.60
C ASP A 89 0.26 -6.43 10.04
N GLY A 90 1.58 -6.52 10.24
CA GLY A 90 2.21 -6.51 11.55
C GLY A 90 2.01 -5.21 12.34
N LEU A 91 2.04 -4.04 11.69
CA LEU A 91 1.71 -2.76 12.33
C LEU A 91 0.25 -2.73 12.81
N TYR A 92 -0.67 -3.21 11.98
CA TYR A 92 -2.10 -3.29 12.33
C TYR A 92 -2.31 -4.21 13.53
N ALA A 93 -1.78 -5.42 13.50
CA ALA A 93 -1.89 -6.37 14.62
C ALA A 93 -1.35 -5.79 15.94
N LYS A 94 -0.27 -5.01 15.89
CA LYS A 94 0.38 -4.44 17.08
C LYS A 94 -0.31 -3.19 17.62
N HIS A 95 -0.72 -2.28 16.73
CA HIS A 95 -1.11 -0.91 17.11
C HIS A 95 -2.57 -0.58 16.88
N ARG A 96 -3.28 -1.39 16.09
CA ARG A 96 -4.68 -1.17 15.76
C ARG A 96 -5.51 -2.39 16.14
N ARG A 97 -5.88 -2.46 17.42
CA ARG A 97 -6.84 -3.46 17.88
C ARG A 97 -8.22 -3.18 17.21
N PRO A 98 -8.95 -4.21 16.79
CA PRO A 98 -10.29 -4.07 16.22
C PRO A 98 -11.26 -3.40 17.21
#